data_AF-X1E421-F1
#
_entry.id   AF-X1E421-F1
#
_cell.length_a   1.000
_cell.length_b   1.000
_cell.length_c   1.000
_cell.angle_alpha   90.00
_cell.angle_beta   90.00
_cell.angle_gamma   90.00
#
_symmetry.space_group_name_H-M   'P 1'
#
loop_
_entity.id
_entity.type
_entity.pdbx_description
1 polymer ?
#
loop_
_entity_poly.entity_id
_entity_poly.type
_entity_poly.pdbx_seq_one_letter_code
_entity_poly.pdbx_strand_id
1 'polypeptide(L)'
;VEVRPSKKISPASVKVLGVGDLVTHLANCCHPLPGDKIIGYITQGRGVTVHRRDCPNIVNEVERERLIEVGWGGVEQVYPVAIQVNAWDRIGLLRDISVIIAEEGVNITDFHVADHEDSVSLNLSLEIKGTALLAES
;
A
#
# COMPACT_ATOMS: atom_id res chain seq x y z
N VAL A 1 13.82 17.25 6.19
CA VAL A 1 13.26 16.25 5.24
C VAL A 1 12.88 15.04 6.06
N GLU A 2 11.60 14.87 6.37
CA GLU A 2 11.15 13.71 7.13
C GLU A 2 11.18 12.48 6.22
N VAL A 3 12.12 11.58 6.49
CA VAL A 3 12.20 10.27 5.84
C VAL A 3 11.08 9.42 6.44
N ARG A 4 10.01 9.20 5.69
CA ARG A 4 8.92 8.30 6.11
C ARG A 4 9.41 6.86 5.97
N PRO A 5 9.21 6.00 6.98
CA PRO A 5 9.71 4.64 6.94
C PRO A 5 9.04 3.85 5.80
N SER A 6 9.81 2.95 5.19
CA SER A 6 9.37 1.94 4.21
C SER A 6 7.98 1.41 4.57
N LYS A 7 7.07 1.47 3.59
CA LYS A 7 5.67 1.08 3.78
C LYS A 7 5.62 -0.44 3.88
N LYS A 8 5.65 -0.93 5.12
CA LYS A 8 5.05 -2.21 5.53
C LYS A 8 3.76 -2.41 4.74
N ILE A 9 3.49 -3.66 4.30
CA ILE A 9 2.20 -4.13 3.79
C ILE A 9 1.10 -3.23 4.37
N SER A 10 0.55 -2.34 3.54
CA SER A 10 -0.42 -1.38 4.06
C SER A 10 -1.54 -2.20 4.69
N PRO A 11 -1.90 -1.97 5.96
CA PRO A 11 -3.06 -2.64 6.53
C PRO A 11 -4.20 -2.35 5.56
N ALA A 12 -4.83 -3.41 5.06
CA ALA A 12 -5.82 -3.33 3.98
C ALA A 12 -6.74 -2.15 4.25
N SER A 13 -6.73 -1.16 3.36
CA SER A 13 -7.51 0.05 3.54
C SER A 13 -8.97 -0.36 3.59
N VAL A 14 -9.69 -0.11 4.69
CA VAL A 14 -11.10 -0.46 4.75
C VAL A 14 -11.88 0.58 3.98
N LYS A 15 -12.64 0.15 2.97
CA LYS A 15 -13.50 1.02 2.17
C LYS A 15 -14.93 0.94 2.70
N VAL A 16 -15.50 2.09 3.06
CA VAL A 16 -16.92 2.20 3.40
C VAL A 16 -17.73 2.25 2.11
N LEU A 17 -18.75 1.39 1.98
CA LEU A 17 -19.59 1.38 0.78
C LEU A 17 -20.68 2.46 0.94
N GLY A 18 -20.66 3.47 0.06
CA GLY A 18 -21.74 4.47 -0.05
C GLY A 18 -21.52 5.80 0.69
N VAL A 19 -20.44 5.97 1.45
CA VAL A 19 -20.06 7.24 2.10
C VAL A 19 -18.57 7.48 1.85
N GLY A 20 -18.16 8.74 1.61
CA GLY A 20 -16.75 9.11 1.32
C GLY A 20 -15.77 8.76 2.44
N ASP A 21 -14.53 9.24 2.37
CA ASP A 21 -13.44 8.90 3.30
C ASP A 21 -13.78 9.24 4.77
N LEU A 22 -14.41 8.29 5.46
CA LEU A 22 -14.61 8.30 6.91
C LEU A 22 -13.37 7.73 7.58
N VAL A 23 -13.05 8.25 8.77
CA VAL A 23 -11.96 7.70 9.57
C VAL A 23 -12.37 6.29 10.04
N THR A 24 -11.65 5.26 9.57
CA THR A 24 -11.91 3.86 9.93
C THR A 24 -10.87 3.33 10.90
N HIS A 25 -11.30 2.61 11.92
CA HIS A 25 -10.43 1.89 12.86
C HIS A 25 -10.83 0.41 12.95
N LEU A 26 -9.86 -0.50 13.08
CA LEU A 26 -10.13 -1.92 13.32
C LEU A 26 -10.45 -2.15 14.80
N ALA A 27 -11.43 -3.02 15.08
CA ALA A 27 -11.83 -3.33 16.45
C ALA A 27 -10.81 -4.23 17.17
N ASN A 28 -10.43 -3.83 18.39
CA ASN A 28 -9.55 -4.63 19.27
C ASN A 28 -10.22 -5.89 19.87
N CYS A 29 -11.53 -6.05 19.71
CA CYS A 29 -12.24 -7.21 20.28
C CYS A 29 -12.19 -8.46 19.39
N CYS A 30 -12.08 -8.29 18.07
CA CYS A 30 -12.10 -9.40 17.11
C CYS A 30 -10.95 -9.37 16.10
N HIS A 31 -10.09 -8.34 16.14
CA HIS A 31 -8.89 -8.18 15.31
C HIS A 31 -9.11 -8.59 13.84
N PRO A 32 -9.98 -7.89 13.08
CA PRO A 32 -10.30 -8.28 11.70
C PRO A 32 -9.07 -8.28 10.80
N LEU A 33 -8.93 -9.31 9.97
CA LEU A 33 -7.83 -9.47 9.01
C LEU A 33 -8.29 -9.39 7.56
N PRO A 34 -7.43 -8.97 6.62
CA PRO A 34 -7.75 -8.96 5.20
C PRO A 34 -8.30 -10.32 4.73
N GLY A 35 -9.47 -10.31 4.10
CA GLY A 35 -10.21 -11.51 3.68
C GLY A 35 -11.35 -11.90 4.62
N ASP A 36 -11.38 -11.40 5.86
CA ASP A 36 -12.50 -11.63 6.78
C ASP A 36 -13.78 -10.94 6.27
N LYS A 37 -14.93 -11.54 6.58
CA LYS A 37 -16.22 -10.87 6.41
C LYS A 37 -16.37 -9.78 7.46
N ILE A 38 -16.35 -8.52 7.05
CA ILE A 38 -16.39 -7.36 7.95
C ILE A 38 -17.70 -6.56 7.88
N ILE A 39 -17.93 -5.75 8.91
CA ILE A 39 -19.03 -4.78 9.05
C ILE A 39 -18.54 -3.56 9.82
N GLY A 40 -19.03 -2.36 9.46
CA GLY A 40 -18.70 -1.12 10.15
C GLY A 40 -19.76 -0.74 11.17
N TYR A 41 -19.34 -0.11 12.26
CA TYR A 41 -20.22 0.49 13.27
C TYR A 41 -19.88 1.97 13.44
N ILE A 42 -20.88 2.84 13.30
CA ILE A 42 -20.72 4.30 13.46
C ILE A 42 -20.57 4.64 14.95
N THR A 43 -19.43 5.22 15.32
CA THR A 43 -19.15 5.70 16.69
C THR A 43 -19.61 7.15 16.89
N GLN A 44 -19.77 7.57 18.15
CA GLN A 44 -20.24 8.92 18.51
C GLN A 44 -19.29 10.08 18.12
N GLY A 45 -18.17 9.80 17.43
CA GLY A 45 -17.18 10.79 16.98
C GLY A 45 -16.99 10.92 15.47
N ARG A 46 -17.95 10.43 14.65
CA ARG A 46 -17.89 10.35 13.17
C ARG A 46 -16.86 9.36 12.61
N GLY A 47 -16.27 8.51 13.46
CA GLY A 47 -15.43 7.39 13.03
C GLY A 47 -16.22 6.10 12.88
N VAL A 48 -15.72 5.19 12.04
CA VAL A 48 -16.28 3.85 11.84
C VAL A 48 -15.35 2.83 12.48
N THR A 49 -15.86 2.03 13.42
CA THR A 49 -15.13 0.88 13.96
C THR A 49 -15.51 -0.37 13.17
N VAL A 50 -14.51 -1.07 12.65
CA VAL A 50 -14.67 -2.24 11.78
C VAL A 50 -14.57 -3.51 12.62
N HIS A 51 -15.63 -4.31 12.58
CA HIS A 51 -15.73 -5.60 13.24
C HIS A 51 -15.80 -6.72 12.22
N ARG A 52 -15.46 -7.95 12.63
CA ARG A 52 -15.91 -9.15 11.91
C ARG A 52 -17.43 -9.26 12.03
N ARG A 53 -18.09 -9.75 10.97
CA ARG A 53 -19.54 -9.95 10.94
C ARG A 53 -20.04 -10.91 12.03
N ASP A 54 -19.19 -11.82 12.49
CA ASP A 54 -19.48 -12.81 13.52
C ASP A 54 -18.99 -12.39 14.92
N CYS A 55 -18.57 -11.14 15.11
CA CYS A 55 -18.13 -10.65 16.41
C CYS A 55 -19.29 -10.63 17.43
N PRO A 56 -19.17 -11.25 18.62
CA PRO A 56 -20.25 -11.26 19.62
C PRO A 56 -20.74 -9.87 20.02
N ASN A 57 -19.84 -8.87 20.04
CA ASN A 57 -20.19 -7.50 20.37
C ASN A 57 -21.06 -6.84 19.29
N ILE A 58 -20.92 -7.24 18.03
CA ILE A 58 -21.70 -6.66 16.93
C ILE A 58 -23.00 -7.41 16.68
N VAL A 59 -22.99 -8.74 16.85
CA VAL A 59 -24.18 -9.58 16.67
C VAL A 59 -25.25 -9.23 17.71
N ASN A 60 -24.83 -8.90 18.93
CA ASN A 60 -25.70 -8.53 20.05
C ASN A 60 -25.98 -7.02 20.13
N GLU A 61 -25.54 -6.22 19.16
CA GLU A 61 -25.77 -4.78 19.16
C GLU A 61 -27.25 -4.46 18.93
N VAL A 62 -27.78 -3.53 19.71
CA VAL A 62 -29.20 -3.12 19.71
C VAL A 62 -29.42 -2.04 18.66
N GLU A 63 -28.46 -1.13 18.47
CA GLU A 63 -28.55 -0.01 17.53
C GLU A 63 -28.15 -0.41 16.10
N ARG A 64 -28.97 -1.25 15.46
CA ARG A 64 -28.67 -1.79 14.11
C ARG A 64 -28.59 -0.73 13.01
N GLU A 65 -29.24 0.41 13.17
CA GLU A 65 -29.14 1.55 12.23
C GLU A 65 -27.74 2.16 12.14
N ARG A 66 -26.86 1.90 13.12
CA ARG A 66 -25.46 2.34 13.09
C ARG A 66 -24.53 1.38 12.35
N LEU A 67 -25.05 0.24 11.89
CA LEU A 67 -24.29 -0.72 11.10
C LEU A 67 -24.24 -0.26 9.65
N ILE A 68 -23.04 -0.28 9.09
CA ILE A 68 -22.80 0.08 7.69
C ILE A 68 -22.01 -1.01 6.98
N GLU A 69 -22.27 -1.16 5.69
CA GLU A 69 -21.51 -2.07 4.86
C GLU A 69 -20.12 -1.50 4.58
N VAL A 70 -19.11 -2.32 4.85
CA VAL A 70 -17.71 -2.02 4.60
C VAL A 70 -17.07 -3.22 3.93
N GLY A 71 -16.08 -2.95 3.08
CA GLY A 71 -15.28 -3.97 2.41
C GLY A 71 -13.81 -3.71 2.62
N TRP A 72 -13.00 -4.75 2.50
CA TRP A 72 -11.58 -4.55 2.30
C TRP A 72 -11.38 -3.82 0.97
N GLY A 73 -10.70 -2.69 1.01
CA GLY A 73 -10.18 -2.04 -0.17
C GLY A 73 -9.16 -2.94 -0.85
N GLY A 74 -8.86 -2.63 -2.10
CA GLY A 74 -7.83 -3.33 -2.85
C GLY A 74 -6.52 -3.27 -2.07
N VAL A 75 -6.03 -4.43 -1.66
CA VAL A 75 -4.63 -4.58 -1.29
C VAL A 75 -3.90 -4.43 -2.62
N GLU A 76 -3.45 -3.22 -2.96
CA GLU A 76 -2.49 -3.09 -4.05
C GLU A 76 -1.25 -3.86 -3.59
N GLN A 77 -1.13 -5.10 -4.05
CA GLN A 77 0.05 -5.92 -3.81
C GLN A 77 1.18 -5.26 -4.57
N VAL A 78 2.04 -4.59 -3.82
CA VAL A 78 3.32 -4.08 -4.31
C VAL A 78 4.39 -5.13 -4.08
N TYR A 79 5.18 -5.40 -5.11
CA TYR A 79 6.27 -6.35 -5.06
C TYR A 79 7.60 -5.60 -5.14
N PRO A 80 8.52 -5.80 -4.18
CA PRO A 80 9.85 -5.24 -4.27
C PRO A 80 10.65 -5.99 -5.34
N VAL A 81 11.30 -5.25 -6.23
CA VAL A 81 12.19 -5.76 -7.27
C VAL A 81 13.52 -5.01 -7.19
N ALA A 82 14.62 -5.75 -7.18
CA ALA A 82 15.95 -5.16 -7.28
C ALA A 82 16.44 -5.25 -8.73
N ILE A 83 16.88 -4.13 -9.30
CA ILE A 83 17.52 -4.08 -10.61
C ILE A 83 18.92 -3.48 -10.50
N GLN A 84 19.84 -3.96 -11.32
CA GLN A 84 21.18 -3.39 -11.48
C GLN A 84 21.31 -2.86 -12.90
N VAL A 85 21.72 -1.59 -13.03
CA VAL A 85 21.97 -0.91 -14.30
C VAL A 85 23.44 -0.55 -14.36
N ASN A 86 24.15 -1.05 -15.36
CA ASN A 86 25.51 -0.64 -15.65
C ASN A 86 25.48 0.33 -16.84
N ALA A 87 25.97 1.55 -16.64
CA ALA A 87 25.91 2.60 -17.65
C ALA A 87 27.22 3.39 -17.69
N TRP A 88 27.46 4.11 -18.79
CA TRP A 88 28.56 5.07 -18.84
C TRP A 88 28.17 6.32 -18.08
N ASP A 89 29.09 6.82 -17.24
CA ASP A 89 28.83 8.02 -16.45
C ASP A 89 28.75 9.25 -17.37
N ARG A 90 27.59 9.90 -17.35
CA ARG A 90 27.36 11.14 -18.07
C ARG A 90 26.44 12.05 -17.27
N ILE A 91 26.60 13.35 -17.52
CA ILE A 91 25.71 14.37 -16.96
C ILE A 91 24.27 14.04 -17.34
N GLY A 92 23.42 13.98 -16.31
CA GLY A 92 21.98 13.73 -16.46
C GLY A 92 21.57 12.25 -16.46
N LEU A 93 22.49 11.29 -16.34
CA LEU A 93 22.17 9.86 -16.34
C LEU A 93 21.08 9.49 -15.30
N LEU A 94 21.26 9.89 -14.05
CA LEU A 94 20.30 9.63 -12.97
C LEU A 94 18.92 10.24 -13.26
N ARG A 95 18.90 11.46 -13.84
CA ARG A 95 17.66 12.12 -14.23
C ARG A 95 16.91 11.32 -15.27
N ASP A 96 17.60 10.87 -16.32
CA ASP A 96 16.99 10.13 -17.42
C ASP A 96 16.43 8.79 -16.92
N ILE A 97 17.15 8.09 -16.05
CA ILE A 97 16.68 6.85 -15.40
C ILE A 97 15.46 7.11 -14.52
N SER A 98 15.50 8.16 -13.68
CA SER A 98 14.35 8.53 -12.83
C SER A 98 13.11 8.89 -13.63
N VAL A 99 13.25 9.56 -14.77
CA VAL A 99 12.12 9.90 -15.65
C VAL A 99 11.46 8.64 -16.19
N ILE A 100 12.24 7.71 -16.75
CA ILE A 100 11.70 6.45 -17.29
C ILE A 100 10.95 5.67 -16.21
N ILE A 101 11.55 5.52 -15.03
CA ILE A 101 10.92 4.78 -13.92
C ILE A 101 9.59 5.45 -13.48
N ALA A 102 9.56 6.78 -13.45
CA ALA A 102 8.35 7.53 -13.10
C ALA A 102 7.26 7.44 -14.19
N GLU A 103 7.64 7.43 -15.47
CA GLU A 103 6.72 7.23 -16.61
C GLU A 103 6.05 5.86 -16.57
N GLU A 104 6.77 4.82 -16.13
CA GLU A 104 6.23 3.48 -15.90
C GLU A 104 5.35 3.37 -14.64
N GLY A 105 5.19 4.46 -13.88
CA GLY A 105 4.39 4.49 -12.65
C GLY A 105 4.98 3.61 -11.54
N VAL A 106 6.27 3.31 -11.61
CA VAL A 106 6.99 2.48 -10.65
C VAL A 106 7.63 3.36 -9.57
N ASN A 107 7.56 2.93 -8.32
CA ASN A 107 8.14 3.67 -7.20
C ASN A 107 9.57 3.21 -6.90
N ILE A 108 10.53 4.13 -6.76
CA ILE A 108 11.89 3.82 -6.29
C ILE A 108 11.89 3.91 -4.76
N THR A 109 12.22 2.80 -4.09
CA THR A 109 12.28 2.72 -2.63
C THR A 109 13.67 2.91 -2.06
N ASP A 110 14.68 2.44 -2.79
CA ASP A 110 16.09 2.58 -2.42
C ASP A 110 16.94 2.65 -3.68
N PHE A 111 18.06 3.35 -3.62
CA PHE A 111 19.03 3.35 -4.70
C PHE A 111 20.46 3.47 -4.17
N HIS A 112 21.37 2.78 -4.83
CA HIS A 112 22.80 2.85 -4.55
C HIS A 112 23.57 3.01 -5.86
N VAL A 113 24.53 3.93 -5.85
CA VAL A 113 25.38 4.23 -7.01
C VAL A 113 26.81 3.87 -6.63
N ALA A 114 27.47 3.08 -7.47
CA ALA A 114 28.86 2.73 -7.34
C ALA A 114 29.61 3.13 -8.62
N ASP A 115 30.59 4.01 -8.46
CA ASP A 115 31.43 4.48 -9.56
C ASP A 115 32.57 3.48 -9.85
N HIS A 116 32.85 3.29 -11.13
CA HIS A 116 34.02 2.60 -11.66
C HIS A 116 34.74 3.52 -12.65
N GLU A 117 35.94 3.15 -13.10
CA GLU A 117 36.80 4.03 -13.90
C GLU A 117 36.12 4.61 -15.17
N ASP A 118 35.32 3.81 -15.89
CA ASP A 118 34.64 4.21 -17.13
C ASP A 118 33.10 4.01 -17.10
N SER A 119 32.56 3.59 -15.96
CA SER A 119 31.14 3.22 -15.86
C SER A 119 30.62 3.39 -14.44
N VAL A 120 29.31 3.51 -14.32
CA VAL A 120 28.61 3.58 -13.05
C VAL A 120 27.62 2.43 -12.95
N SER A 121 27.57 1.80 -11.78
CA SER A 121 26.64 0.75 -11.42
C SER A 121 25.55 1.33 -10.52
N LEU A 122 24.30 1.30 -10.98
CA LEU A 122 23.13 1.74 -10.21
C LEU A 122 22.34 0.52 -9.77
N ASN A 123 22.25 0.31 -8.47
CA ASN A 123 21.36 -0.68 -7.87
C ASN A 123 20.09 0.03 -7.40
N LEU A 124 18.93 -0.37 -7.91
CA LEU A 124 17.64 0.25 -7.61
C LEU A 124 16.72 -0.78 -7.00
N SER A 125 16.09 -0.43 -5.87
CA SER A 125 14.97 -1.18 -5.31
C SER A 125 13.67 -0.49 -5.73
N LEU A 126 12.82 -1.22 -6.43
CA LEU A 126 11.59 -0.73 -7.03
C LEU A 126 10.37 -1.43 -6.42
N GLU A 127 9.24 -0.74 -6.34
CA GLU A 127 7.94 -1.32 -5.99
C GLU A 127 7.04 -1.31 -7.22
N ILE A 128 6.71 -2.51 -7.72
CA ILE A 128 5.76 -2.70 -8.83
C ILE A 128 4.39 -3.10 -8.30
N LYS A 129 3.32 -2.53 -8.85
CA LYS A 129 1.95 -2.96 -8.55
C LYS A 129 1.62 -4.24 -9.33
N GLY A 130 0.89 -5.17 -8.70
CA GLY A 130 0.73 -6.56 -9.14
C GLY A 130 0.35 -6.82 -10.62
N THR A 131 1.01 -7.87 -11.14
CA THR A 131 0.84 -8.67 -12.39
C THR A 131 1.36 -8.18 -13.74
N ALA A 132 1.89 -6.96 -13.90
CA ALA A 132 2.16 -6.48 -15.27
C ALA A 132 3.54 -6.78 -15.91
N LEU A 133 4.62 -7.10 -15.18
CA LEU A 133 5.98 -6.91 -15.76
C LEU A 133 7.02 -8.04 -15.56
N LEU A 134 6.61 -9.28 -15.25
CA LEU A 134 7.56 -10.42 -15.21
C LEU A 134 7.59 -11.26 -16.51
N ALA A 135 7.25 -10.65 -17.64
CA ALA A 135 7.29 -11.32 -18.94
C ALA A 135 8.12 -10.50 -19.92
N GLU A 136 9.44 -10.61 -19.81
CA GLU A 136 10.33 -10.60 -20.98
C GLU A 136 11.66 -11.24 -20.55
N SER A 137 11.90 -12.42 -21.15
CA SER A 137 13.05 -13.31 -20.97
C SER A 137 14.01 -13.15 -22.13
#